data_AF-A0A497BUQ0-F1
#
_entry.id   AF-A0A497BUQ0-F1
#
_cell.length_a   1.000
_cell.length_b   1.000
_cell.length_c   1.000
_cell.angle_alpha   90.00
_cell.angle_beta   90.00
_cell.angle_gamma   90.00
#
_symmetry.space_group_name_H-M   'P 1'
#
loop_
_entity.id
_entity.type
_entity.pdbx_description
1 polymer ?
#
loop_
_entity_poly.entity_id
_entity_poly.type
_entity_poly.pdbx_seq_one_letter_code
_entity_poly.pdbx_strand_id
1 'polypeptide(L)'
;MVAAFQEATGIETSYVRLSSGEAFSRLQAEAGAPSFDVWWGGPNEGQSAAYAEGLIEPYAPPNAAQIPDALKDADGVWTGIYVGALGFCSNQD
;
A
#
# COMPACT_ATOMS: atom_id res chain seq x y z
N MET A 1 -11.26 6.04 6.95
CA MET A 1 -11.10 5.24 5.72
C MET A 1 -12.05 4.06 5.72
N VAL A 2 -11.92 3.11 6.64
CA VAL A 2 -12.78 1.91 6.69
C VAL A 2 -14.28 2.24 6.75
N ALA A 3 -14.74 3.05 7.70
CA ALA A 3 -16.17 3.40 7.79
C ALA A 3 -16.74 3.97 6.48
N ALA A 4 -16.03 4.93 5.85
CA ALA A 4 -16.46 5.53 4.59
C ALA A 4 -16.43 4.52 3.41
N PHE A 5 -15.47 3.60 3.38
CA PHE A 5 -15.42 2.54 2.38
C PHE A 5 -16.58 1.55 2.54
N GLN A 6 -16.85 1.13 3.78
CA GLN A 6 -17.99 0.25 4.09
C GLN A 6 -19.32 0.92 3.75
N GLU A 7 -19.49 2.20 4.07
CA GLU A 7 -20.69 2.96 3.72
C GLU A 7 -20.89 3.07 2.20
N ALA A 8 -19.82 3.31 1.45
CA ALA A 8 -19.88 3.47 0.00
C ALA A 8 -20.08 2.16 -0.77
N THR A 9 -19.60 1.04 -0.24
CA THR A 9 -19.53 -0.24 -0.98
C THR A 9 -20.39 -1.35 -0.39
N GLY A 10 -20.78 -1.25 0.89
CA GLY A 10 -21.43 -2.32 1.64
C GLY A 10 -20.51 -3.50 1.99
N ILE A 11 -19.22 -3.43 1.65
CA ILE A 11 -18.25 -4.52 1.90
C ILE A 11 -17.76 -4.43 3.34
N GLU A 12 -18.00 -5.47 4.14
CA GLU A 12 -17.41 -5.54 5.49
C GLU A 12 -15.89 -5.55 5.42
N THR A 13 -15.25 -4.66 6.17
CA THR A 13 -13.80 -4.45 6.08
C THR A 13 -13.22 -4.29 7.46
N SER A 14 -12.09 -4.96 7.72
CA SER A 14 -11.27 -4.74 8.90
C SER A 14 -9.85 -4.37 8.48
N TYR A 15 -9.06 -3.86 9.42
CA TYR A 15 -7.66 -3.55 9.15
C TYR A 15 -6.82 -3.80 10.40
N VAL A 16 -5.55 -4.12 10.16
CA VAL A 16 -4.51 -4.05 11.19
C VAL A 16 -3.53 -2.96 10.80
N ARG A 17 -3.02 -2.24 11.79
CA ARG A 17 -1.95 -1.27 11.57
C ARG A 17 -0.61 -1.97 11.77
N LEU A 18 0.24 -1.93 10.76
CA LEU A 18 1.63 -2.39 10.80
C LEU A 18 2.55 -1.28 10.31
N SER A 19 3.79 -1.27 10.77
CA SER A 19 4.86 -0.54 10.06
C SER A 19 5.14 -1.20 8.70
N SER A 20 5.79 -0.49 7.79
CA SER A 20 6.10 -1.02 6.45
C SER A 20 6.93 -2.30 6.52
N GLY A 21 7.91 -2.37 7.44
CA GLY A 21 8.73 -3.55 7.64
C GLY A 21 7.95 -4.73 8.23
N GLU A 22 7.07 -4.47 9.20
CA GLU A 22 6.22 -5.52 9.78
C GLU A 22 5.22 -6.09 8.75
N ALA A 23 4.65 -5.23 7.89
CA ALA A 23 3.76 -5.67 6.82
C ALA A 23 4.50 -6.60 5.83
N PHE A 24 5.70 -6.20 5.41
CA PHE A 24 6.53 -7.00 4.50
C PHE A 24 6.93 -8.35 5.12
N SER A 25 7.48 -8.35 6.34
CA SER A 25 7.85 -9.58 7.04
C SER A 25 6.66 -10.51 7.25
N ARG A 26 5.46 -9.96 7.46
CA ARG A 26 4.25 -10.75 7.61
C ARG A 26 3.81 -11.41 6.30
N LEU A 27 3.88 -10.69 5.17
CA LEU A 27 3.63 -11.28 3.85
C LEU A 27 4.60 -12.42 3.54
N GLN A 28 5.88 -12.26 3.89
CA GLN A 28 6.87 -13.34 3.76
C GLN A 28 6.50 -14.55 4.63
N ALA A 29 6.09 -14.33 5.89
CA ALA A 29 5.73 -15.41 6.81
C ALA A 29 4.45 -16.14 6.41
N GLU A 30 3.50 -15.44 5.79
CA GLU A 30 2.21 -15.97 5.34
C GLU A 30 2.21 -16.38 3.87
N ALA A 31 3.37 -16.46 3.22
CA ALA A 31 3.49 -16.79 1.80
C ALA A 31 2.73 -18.09 1.47
N GLY A 32 1.75 -17.99 0.55
CA GLY A 32 0.87 -19.09 0.16
C GLY A 32 -0.38 -19.31 1.03
N ALA A 33 -0.51 -18.61 2.15
CA ALA A 33 -1.70 -18.59 3.01
C ALA A 33 -1.90 -17.20 3.65
N PRO A 34 -2.10 -16.14 2.84
CA PRO A 34 -2.19 -14.77 3.34
C PRO A 34 -3.43 -14.57 4.23
N SER A 35 -3.26 -13.81 5.32
CA SER A 35 -4.38 -13.41 6.20
C SER A 35 -5.02 -12.07 5.81
N PHE A 36 -4.56 -11.45 4.71
CA PHE A 36 -5.07 -10.17 4.20
C PHE A 36 -5.27 -10.19 2.70
N ASP A 37 -6.27 -9.45 2.24
CA ASP A 37 -6.55 -9.27 0.82
C ASP A 37 -5.86 -8.02 0.22
N VAL A 38 -5.60 -7.01 1.05
CA VAL A 38 -5.09 -5.70 0.59
C VAL A 38 -4.00 -5.18 1.51
N TRP A 39 -2.86 -4.80 0.92
CA TRP A 39 -1.82 -4.01 1.58
C TRP A 39 -1.94 -2.53 1.17
N TRP A 40 -2.22 -1.65 2.14
CA TRP A 40 -2.42 -0.23 1.91
C TRP A 40 -1.38 0.66 2.63
N GLY A 41 -0.60 1.43 1.87
CA GLY A 41 0.35 2.43 2.37
C GLY A 41 1.79 1.94 2.52
N GLY A 42 2.64 2.80 3.09
CA GLY A 42 4.09 2.59 3.13
C GLY A 42 4.82 3.10 1.87
N PRO A 43 6.16 3.20 1.91
CA PRO A 43 6.97 3.55 0.74
C PRO A 43 6.94 2.46 -0.33
N ASN A 44 6.93 2.84 -1.61
CA ASN A 44 6.77 1.92 -2.76
C ASN A 44 7.88 0.88 -2.90
N GLU A 45 9.03 1.09 -2.27
CA GLU A 45 10.14 0.14 -2.24
C GLU A 45 9.72 -1.20 -1.62
N GLY A 46 8.85 -1.17 -0.60
CA GLY A 46 8.35 -2.39 0.05
C GLY A 46 7.47 -3.24 -0.86
N GLN A 47 6.54 -2.62 -1.58
CA GLN A 47 5.69 -3.30 -2.56
C GLN A 47 6.52 -3.83 -3.73
N SER A 48 7.51 -3.06 -4.20
CA SER A 48 8.40 -3.47 -5.27
C SER A 48 9.20 -4.73 -4.89
N ALA A 49 9.71 -4.80 -3.65
CA ALA A 49 10.39 -5.98 -3.14
C ALA A 49 9.45 -7.18 -2.99
N ALA A 50 8.25 -6.98 -2.46
CA ALA A 50 7.25 -8.05 -2.33
C ALA A 50 6.81 -8.63 -3.68
N TYR A 51 6.67 -7.78 -4.70
CA TYR A 51 6.38 -8.24 -6.06
C TYR A 51 7.52 -9.07 -6.65
N ALA A 52 8.77 -8.64 -6.45
CA ALA A 52 9.94 -9.41 -6.90
C ALA A 52 10.04 -10.79 -6.24
N GLU A 53 9.51 -10.93 -5.01
CA GLU A 53 9.40 -12.22 -4.30
C GLU A 53 8.12 -13.00 -4.62
N GLY A 54 7.23 -12.48 -5.47
CA GLY A 54 5.97 -13.12 -5.84
C GLY A 54 4.93 -13.15 -4.72
N LEU A 55 5.01 -12.23 -3.76
CA LEU A 55 4.14 -12.17 -2.58
C LEU A 55 2.86 -11.35 -2.80
N ILE A 56 2.84 -10.50 -3.84
CA ILE A 56 1.70 -9.66 -4.20
C ILE A 56 1.46 -9.70 -5.71
N GLU A 57 0.23 -9.40 -6.11
CA GLU A 57 -0.18 -9.35 -7.51
C GLU A 57 -0.29 -7.89 -8.00
N PRO A 58 0.08 -7.60 -9.25
CA PRO A 58 -0.09 -6.27 -9.82
C PRO A 58 -1.58 -5.97 -10.02
N TYR A 59 -1.99 -4.76 -9.65
CA TYR A 59 -3.36 -4.29 -9.82
C TYR A 59 -3.37 -2.80 -10.17
N ALA A 60 -3.85 -2.49 -11.37
CA ALA A 60 -4.05 -1.12 -11.83
C ALA A 60 -5.52 -0.71 -11.61
N PRO A 61 -5.85 0.06 -10.55
CA PRO A 61 -7.23 0.46 -10.30
C PRO A 61 -7.69 1.48 -11.37
N PRO A 62 -8.99 1.54 -11.71
CA PRO A 62 -9.48 2.45 -12.77
C PRO A 62 -9.14 3.93 -12.54
N ASN A 63 -9.06 4.36 -11.28
CA ASN A 63 -8.69 5.73 -10.91
C ASN A 63 -7.19 6.02 -11.07
N ALA A 64 -6.32 5.02 -11.28
CA ALA A 64 -4.91 5.24 -11.59
C ALA A 64 -4.70 6.02 -12.90
N ALA A 65 -5.70 6.07 -13.78
CA ALA A 65 -5.72 6.95 -14.94
C ALA A 65 -5.64 8.45 -14.58
N GLN A 66 -6.01 8.82 -13.35
CA GLN A 66 -5.94 10.20 -12.84
C GLN A 66 -4.62 10.52 -12.15
N ILE A 67 -3.75 9.52 -11.96
CA ILE A 67 -2.47 9.67 -11.25
C ILE A 67 -1.36 9.87 -12.30
N PRO A 68 -0.50 10.90 -12.13
CA PRO A 68 0.65 11.12 -13.00
C PRO A 68 1.56 9.90 -13.09
N ASP A 69 2.16 9.65 -14.26
CA ASP A 69 3.00 8.46 -14.49
C ASP A 69 4.23 8.37 -13.57
N ALA A 70 4.76 9.50 -13.10
CA ALA A 70 5.85 9.53 -12.13
C ALA A 70 5.43 9.07 -10.71
N LEU A 71 4.14 8.92 -10.44
CA LEU A 71 3.56 8.61 -9.13
C LEU A 71 2.78 7.27 -9.12
N LYS A 72 3.04 6.41 -10.10
CA LYS A 72 2.51 5.04 -10.17
C LYS A 72 3.51 4.14 -10.86
N ASP A 73 3.39 2.84 -10.61
CA ASP A 73 4.15 1.84 -11.32
C ASP A 73 3.58 1.62 -12.74
N ALA A 74 4.44 1.39 -13.73
CA ALA A 74 4.02 1.14 -15.11
C ALA A 74 3.34 -0.23 -15.27
N ASP A 75 3.74 -1.22 -14.47
CA ASP A 75 3.23 -2.59 -14.51
C ASP A 75 2.09 -2.80 -13.49
N GLY A 76 1.71 -1.75 -12.74
CA GLY A 76 0.63 -1.79 -11.77
C GLY A 76 0.99 -2.44 -10.44
N VAL A 77 2.29 -2.61 -10.13
CA VAL A 77 2.74 -3.18 -8.85
C VAL A 77 2.35 -2.30 -7.65
N TRP A 78 2.36 -0.98 -7.83
CA TRP A 78 1.94 -0.02 -6.82
C TRP A 78 1.30 1.21 -7.50
N THR A 79 0.40 1.88 -6.77
CA THR A 79 -0.26 3.11 -7.21
C THR A 79 -0.17 4.15 -6.09
N GLY A 80 0.30 5.37 -6.40
CA GLY A 80 0.47 6.43 -5.41
C GLY A 80 -0.86 6.89 -4.80
N ILE A 81 -0.93 6.95 -3.48
CA ILE A 81 -2.11 7.41 -2.72
C ILE A 81 -1.90 8.75 -2.02
N TYR A 82 -0.65 9.10 -1.71
CA TYR A 82 -0.23 10.41 -1.22
C TYR A 82 1.26 10.60 -1.51
N VAL A 83 1.73 11.84 -1.49
CA VAL A 83 3.16 12.18 -1.53
C VAL A 83 3.52 12.85 -0.21
N GLY A 84 4.54 12.34 0.47
CA GLY A 84 5.09 12.93 1.69
C GLY A 84 6.35 13.73 1.40
N ALA A 85 6.46 14.94 1.95
CA ALA A 85 7.70 15.69 1.92
C ALA A 85 8.55 15.33 3.16
N LEU A 86 9.81 14.96 2.94
CA LEU A 86 10.78 14.82 4.03
C LEU A 86 11.38 16.20 4.33
N GLY A 87 11.39 16.57 5.61
CA GLY A 87 11.89 17.86 6.07
C GLY A 87 12.62 17.75 7.41
N PHE A 88 13.45 18.76 7.71
CA PHE A 88 14.06 18.91 9.01
C PHE A 88 13.13 19.69 9.93
N CYS A 89 12.69 19.05 11.01
CA CYS A 89 11.99 19.72 12.10
C CYS A 89 13.00 20.03 13.21
N SER A 90 13.21 21.31 13.52
CA SER A 90 14.02 21.74 14.66
C SER A 90 13.17 22.53 15.64
N ASN A 91 13.39 22.32 16.94
CA ASN A 91 12.92 23.27 17.94
C ASN A 91 13.75 24.55 17.85
N GLN A 92 13.10 25.71 17.88
CA GLN A 92 13.77 27.02 17.81
C GLN A 92 13.89 27.71 19.18
N ASP A 93 13.36 27.08 20.23
CA ASP A 93 13.47 27.49 21.63
C ASP A 93 14.72 26.91 22.32
#